data_AF-C4JAX8-F1
#
_entry.id   AF-C4JAX8-F1
#
_cell.length_a   1.000
_cell.length_b   1.000
_cell.length_c   1.000
_cell.angle_alpha   90.00
_cell.angle_beta   90.00
_cell.angle_gamma   90.00
#
_symmetry.space_group_name_H-M   'P 1'
#
loop_
_entity.id
_entity.type
_entity.pdbx_description
1 polymer ?
#
loop_
_entity_poly.entity_id
_entity_poly.type
_entity_poly.pdbx_seq_one_letter_code
_entity_poly.pdbx_strand_id
1 'polypeptide(L)'
;MKDCNIQIFYGRFRSDKKGSASKGSSGCREVDLFVKQVDGKKVTDPAKQDALRSRLRSETLHPLRVMVVGRGPDTELLVANPVEASGKGRPRVFYDATLALKALGICIFSVRTASFVCSISGLVFHSIGSSSFAPFQAEIGRQAASERHWEVYRFLLDDSKEFPLASSLANRNCVVDRARKTLMGCYN
;
A
#
# COMPACT_ATOMS: atom_id res chain seq x y z
N MET A 1 -1.21 4.37 14.30
CA MET A 1 -0.51 5.55 14.88
C MET A 1 -1.42 6.43 15.74
N LYS A 2 -2.72 6.58 15.41
CA LYS A 2 -3.67 7.32 16.26
C LYS A 2 -3.90 6.67 17.64
N ASP A 3 -3.74 5.35 17.75
CA ASP A 3 -3.89 4.58 19.01
C ASP A 3 -2.73 4.77 20.00
N CYS A 4 -1.64 5.41 19.58
CA CYS A 4 -0.51 5.66 20.46
C CYS A 4 -0.70 6.93 21.30
N ASN A 5 -1.84 7.63 21.19
CA ASN A 5 -2.10 8.82 21.99
C ASN A 5 -0.92 9.83 21.88
N ILE A 6 -0.44 9.99 20.64
CA ILE A 6 0.68 10.84 20.27
C ILE A 6 0.25 11.89 19.27
N GLN A 7 0.79 13.09 19.43
CA GLN A 7 0.66 14.20 18.50
C GLN A 7 2.03 14.47 17.87
N ILE A 8 2.07 14.48 16.54
CA ILE A 8 3.25 14.87 15.77
C ILE A 8 3.17 16.38 15.56
N PHE A 9 4.16 17.13 16.06
CA PHE A 9 4.24 18.58 15.85
C PHE A 9 4.84 18.90 14.49
N TYR A 10 5.98 18.28 14.19
CA TYR A 10 6.63 18.38 12.89
C TYR A 10 7.55 17.17 12.67
N GLY A 11 7.88 16.93 11.40
CA GLY A 11 8.84 15.91 11.00
C GLY A 11 9.87 16.52 10.03
N ARG A 12 11.11 16.05 10.12
CA ARG A 12 12.16 16.38 9.16
C ARG A 12 12.51 15.15 8.36
N PHE A 13 12.47 15.27 7.04
CA PHE A 13 12.89 14.22 6.13
C PHE A 13 14.29 14.52 5.59
N ARG A 14 15.17 13.53 5.60
CA ARG A 14 16.49 13.59 4.96
C ARG A 14 16.65 12.37 4.06
N SER A 15 17.01 12.61 2.81
CA SER A 15 17.41 11.56 1.89
C SER A 15 18.89 11.74 1.61
N ASP A 16 19.68 10.71 1.88
CA ASP A 16 21.10 10.74 1.53
C ASP A 16 21.19 10.52 0.01
N LYS A 17 21.37 11.60 -0.77
CA LYS A 17 21.70 11.50 -2.20
C LYS A 17 23.18 11.18 -2.31
N LYS A 18 23.60 9.97 -1.95
CA LYS A 18 24.94 9.52 -2.31
C LYS A 18 24.94 9.11 -3.78
N GLY A 19 25.51 10.00 -4.60
CA GLY A 19 25.95 9.71 -5.95
C GLY A 19 27.01 8.62 -5.95
N SER A 20 26.57 7.37 -5.94
CA SER A 20 27.27 6.23 -6.50
C SER A 20 26.27 5.09 -6.52
N ALA A 21 25.56 4.99 -7.64
CA ALA A 21 24.68 3.86 -7.93
C ALA A 21 25.53 2.59 -8.06
N SER A 22 25.86 1.96 -6.92
CA SER A 22 26.02 0.52 -6.92
C SER A 22 24.62 -0.05 -7.09
N LYS A 23 24.40 -0.73 -8.23
CA LYS A 23 23.19 -1.53 -8.49
C LYS A 23 22.91 -2.39 -7.25
N GLY A 24 21.91 -2.00 -6.46
CA GLY A 24 21.41 -2.80 -5.33
C GLY A 24 21.34 -2.13 -3.95
N SER A 25 21.90 -0.93 -3.72
CA SER A 25 21.76 -0.28 -2.40
C SER A 25 20.45 0.54 -2.32
N SER A 26 19.48 0.05 -1.55
CA SER A 26 18.30 0.83 -1.19
C SER A 26 18.72 2.05 -0.37
N GLY A 27 18.63 3.25 -0.94
CA GLY A 27 19.02 4.48 -0.25
C GLY A 27 18.36 4.61 1.13
N CYS A 28 19.17 4.84 2.16
CA CYS A 28 18.68 5.09 3.51
C CYS A 28 17.97 6.45 3.56
N ARG A 29 16.73 6.46 4.07
CA ARG A 29 15.94 7.68 4.29
C ARG A 29 15.74 7.85 5.78
N GLU A 30 16.16 9.00 6.29
CA GLU A 30 16.05 9.34 7.70
C GLU A 30 14.85 10.26 7.93
N VAL A 31 14.09 9.96 8.96
CA VAL A 31 12.93 10.76 9.37
C VAL A 31 13.08 11.08 10.85
N ASP A 32 13.26 12.37 11.16
CA ASP A 32 13.19 12.88 12.53
C ASP A 32 11.74 13.25 12.82
N LEU A 33 11.10 12.66 13.83
CA LEU A 33 9.74 13.03 14.25
C LEU A 33 9.78 13.66 15.63
N PHE A 34 9.15 14.83 15.77
CA PHE A 34 8.96 15.48 17.07
C PHE A 34 7.56 15.15 17.58
N VAL A 35 7.53 14.25 18.56
CA VAL A 35 6.32 13.60 19.06
C VAL A 35 6.08 13.95 20.53
N LYS A 36 4.85 14.34 20.86
CA LYS A 36 4.38 14.63 22.23
C LYS A 36 3.25 13.65 22.56
N GLN A 37 3.17 13.17 23.81
CA GLN A 37 1.99 12.43 24.27
C GLN A 37 0.80 13.40 24.46
N VAL A 38 -0.42 12.87 24.52
CA VAL A 38 -1.63 13.70 24.75
C VAL A 38 -1.56 14.48 26.06
N ASP A 39 -0.84 13.95 27.06
CA ASP A 39 -0.58 14.61 28.34
C ASP A 39 0.42 15.77 28.25
N GLY A 40 0.96 16.03 27.06
CA GLY A 40 1.92 17.06 26.81
C GLY A 40 3.37 16.72 27.20
N LYS A 41 3.66 15.47 27.59
CA LYS A 41 5.02 15.06 27.96
C LYS A 41 5.79 14.51 26.77
N LYS A 42 7.12 14.64 26.84
CA LYS A 42 8.03 14.02 25.87
C LYS A 42 8.09 12.51 26.13
N VAL A 43 8.11 11.72 25.06
CA VAL A 43 8.35 10.27 25.15
C VAL A 43 9.83 10.03 25.46
N THR A 44 10.20 9.98 26.74
CA THR A 44 11.59 9.75 27.18
C THR A 44 11.90 8.27 27.45
N ASP A 45 10.87 7.48 27.75
CA ASP A 45 11.00 6.05 28.03
C ASP A 45 11.54 5.27 26.81
N PRO A 46 12.70 4.58 26.92
CA PRO A 46 13.31 3.85 25.81
C PRO A 46 12.41 2.75 25.24
N ALA A 47 11.69 2.03 26.10
CA ALA A 47 10.79 0.96 25.66
C ALA A 47 9.64 1.50 24.79
N LYS A 48 9.00 2.61 25.20
CA LYS A 48 8.01 3.32 24.38
C LYS A 48 8.60 3.89 23.08
N GLN A 49 9.84 4.40 23.11
CA GLN A 49 10.51 4.87 21.89
C GLN A 49 10.76 3.72 20.90
N ASP A 50 11.23 2.57 21.38
CA ASP A 50 11.52 1.42 20.52
C ASP A 50 10.26 0.75 19.97
N ALA A 51 9.19 0.69 20.77
CA ALA A 51 7.87 0.28 20.29
C ALA A 51 7.37 1.22 19.19
N LEU A 52 7.51 2.54 19.37
CA LEU A 52 7.12 3.54 18.37
C LEU A 52 7.96 3.43 17.09
N ARG A 53 9.28 3.28 17.20
CA ARG A 53 10.20 3.09 16.07
C ARG A 53 9.88 1.81 15.30
N SER A 54 9.67 0.70 16.01
CA SER A 54 9.33 -0.60 15.42
C SER A 54 8.01 -0.53 14.67
N ARG A 55 7.00 0.13 15.26
CA ARG A 55 5.71 0.34 14.60
C ARG A 55 5.85 1.27 13.39
N LEU A 56 6.54 2.40 13.51
CA LEU A 56 6.81 3.30 12.39
C LEU A 56 7.49 2.56 11.22
N ARG A 57 8.52 1.75 11.49
CA ARG A 57 9.18 0.92 10.47
C ARG A 57 8.22 -0.08 9.83
N SER A 58 7.39 -0.75 10.63
CA SER A 58 6.35 -1.67 10.14
C SER A 58 5.32 -0.96 9.24
N GLU A 59 4.89 0.26 9.58
CA GLU A 59 3.94 1.05 8.77
C GLU A 59 4.59 1.59 7.49
N THR A 60 5.88 1.98 7.54
CA THR A 60 6.58 2.59 6.40
C THR A 60 7.10 1.58 5.39
N LEU A 61 7.31 0.31 5.78
CA LEU A 61 7.74 -0.76 4.88
C LEU A 61 6.75 -0.97 3.73
N HIS A 62 5.44 -0.90 4.01
CA HIS A 62 4.39 -1.11 3.00
C HIS A 62 3.14 -0.30 3.35
N PRO A 63 3.13 1.02 3.11
CA PRO A 63 2.01 1.89 3.49
C PRO A 63 0.70 1.56 2.74
N LEU A 64 0.82 0.95 1.56
CA LEU A 64 -0.27 0.41 0.75
C LEU A 64 0.31 -0.58 -0.28
N ARG A 65 -0.51 -1.52 -0.76
CA ARG A 65 -0.13 -2.46 -1.83
C ARG A 65 -0.99 -2.24 -3.05
N VAL A 66 -0.35 -2.18 -4.21
CA VAL A 66 -1.00 -2.02 -5.52
C VAL A 66 -0.48 -3.10 -6.45
N MET A 67 -1.38 -3.82 -7.10
CA MET A 67 -1.04 -4.92 -8.01
C MET A 67 -2.05 -4.97 -9.16
N VAL A 68 -1.58 -5.35 -10.35
CA VAL A 68 -2.46 -5.72 -11.46
C VAL A 68 -2.49 -7.25 -11.55
N VAL A 69 -3.68 -7.84 -11.58
CA VAL A 69 -3.90 -9.29 -11.64
C VAL A 69 -4.78 -9.63 -12.84
N GLY A 70 -4.51 -10.78 -13.46
CA GLY A 70 -5.39 -11.35 -14.49
C GLY A 70 -6.43 -12.27 -13.87
N ARG A 71 -7.67 -12.21 -14.36
CA ARG A 71 -8.79 -13.08 -13.96
C ARG A 71 -9.48 -13.61 -15.22
N GLY A 72 -8.91 -14.65 -15.83
CA GLY A 72 -9.38 -15.13 -17.13
C GLY A 72 -9.15 -14.07 -18.22
N PRO A 73 -10.16 -13.65 -18.99
CA PRO A 73 -10.02 -12.57 -19.96
C PRO A 73 -9.92 -11.18 -19.31
N ASP A 74 -10.29 -11.06 -18.03
CA ASP A 74 -10.38 -9.78 -17.35
C ASP A 74 -9.06 -9.36 -16.71
N THR A 75 -8.81 -8.06 -16.63
CA THR A 75 -7.71 -7.49 -15.85
C THR A 75 -8.24 -6.65 -14.70
N GLU A 76 -7.71 -6.85 -13.49
CA GLU A 76 -8.10 -6.09 -12.31
C GLU A 76 -6.90 -5.37 -11.67
N LEU A 77 -7.12 -4.14 -11.21
CA LEU A 77 -6.24 -3.44 -10.28
C LEU A 77 -6.72 -3.71 -8.84
N LEU A 78 -5.82 -4.23 -8.02
CA LEU A 78 -6.03 -4.42 -6.59
C LEU A 78 -5.27 -3.34 -5.81
N VAL A 79 -5.97 -2.60 -4.97
CA VAL A 79 -5.39 -1.65 -4.01
C VAL A 79 -5.75 -2.12 -2.61
N ALA A 80 -4.78 -2.67 -1.89
CA ALA A 80 -4.94 -3.05 -0.49
C ALA A 80 -4.39 -1.94 0.40
N ASN A 81 -5.29 -1.26 1.09
CA ASN A 81 -5.00 -0.20 2.04
C ASN A 81 -5.14 -0.75 3.47
N PRO A 82 -4.15 -0.60 4.36
CA PRO A 82 -4.32 -1.00 5.75
C PRO A 82 -5.39 -0.09 6.38
N VAL A 83 -6.39 -0.70 7.01
CA VAL A 83 -7.40 0.03 7.77
C VAL A 83 -6.70 0.57 9.01
N GLU A 84 -6.80 1.88 9.21
CA GLU A 84 -6.32 2.48 10.45
C GLU A 84 -7.11 1.87 11.62
N ALA A 85 -6.45 1.57 12.74
CA ALA A 85 -7.12 1.05 13.94
C ALA A 85 -8.25 1.95 14.48
N SER A 86 -8.36 3.20 13.99
CA SER A 86 -9.53 4.07 14.20
C SER A 86 -10.80 3.64 13.45
N GLY A 87 -10.76 2.60 12.62
CA GLY A 87 -11.87 2.12 11.79
C GLY A 87 -12.27 3.04 10.64
N LYS A 88 -11.66 4.22 10.55
CA LYS A 88 -11.87 5.18 9.47
C LYS A 88 -10.95 4.80 8.31
N GLY A 89 -11.52 4.26 7.24
CA GLY A 89 -10.82 4.08 5.97
C GLY A 89 -10.27 5.42 5.44
N ARG A 90 -9.40 5.38 4.41
CA ARG A 90 -9.01 6.60 3.69
C ARG A 90 -10.08 6.89 2.62
N PRO A 91 -10.94 7.90 2.78
CA PRO A 91 -12.01 8.18 1.81
C PRO A 91 -11.47 8.53 0.41
N ARG A 92 -10.17 8.83 0.31
CA ARG A 92 -9.47 9.23 -0.92
C ARG A 92 -8.94 8.06 -1.77
N VAL A 93 -8.85 6.83 -1.25
CA VAL A 93 -8.22 5.72 -2.01
C VAL A 93 -8.93 5.48 -3.34
N PHE A 94 -10.27 5.46 -3.32
CA PHE A 94 -11.07 5.33 -4.53
C PHE A 94 -10.82 6.49 -5.51
N TYR A 95 -10.86 7.73 -5.03
CA TYR A 95 -10.65 8.92 -5.84
C TYR A 95 -9.24 8.95 -6.47
N ASP A 96 -8.21 8.68 -5.68
CA ASP A 96 -6.81 8.71 -6.15
C ASP A 96 -6.53 7.56 -7.14
N ALA A 97 -7.11 6.38 -6.92
CA ALA A 97 -6.99 5.26 -7.85
C ALA A 97 -7.70 5.54 -9.18
N THR A 98 -8.93 6.06 -9.14
CA THR A 98 -9.66 6.44 -10.36
C THR A 98 -8.98 7.59 -11.11
N LEU A 99 -8.43 8.58 -10.39
CA LEU A 99 -7.65 9.66 -10.98
C LEU A 99 -6.39 9.14 -11.69
N ALA A 100 -5.68 8.18 -11.08
CA ALA A 100 -4.51 7.57 -11.68
C ALA A 100 -4.83 6.82 -12.98
N LEU A 101 -5.91 6.04 -12.99
CA LEU A 101 -6.38 5.29 -14.16
C LEU A 101 -6.84 6.24 -15.28
N LYS A 102 -7.60 7.28 -14.93
CA LYS A 102 -8.02 8.33 -15.88
C LYS A 102 -6.83 9.03 -16.53
N ALA A 103 -5.77 9.31 -15.77
CA ALA A 103 -4.55 9.92 -16.31
C ALA A 103 -3.81 9.03 -17.32
N LEU A 104 -4.04 7.70 -17.27
CA LEU A 104 -3.51 6.74 -18.23
C LEU A 104 -4.49 6.43 -19.38
N GLY A 105 -5.67 7.06 -19.40
CA GLY A 105 -6.70 6.78 -20.39
C GLY A 105 -7.39 5.43 -20.21
N ILE A 106 -7.29 4.80 -19.03
CA ILE A 106 -7.86 3.47 -18.78
C ILE A 106 -9.29 3.61 -18.25
N CYS A 107 -10.22 2.98 -18.95
CA CYS A 107 -11.61 2.88 -18.53
C CYS A 107 -11.80 1.89 -17.38
N ILE A 108 -12.71 2.22 -16.47
CA ILE A 108 -13.09 1.39 -15.32
C ILE A 108 -14.48 0.84 -15.58
N PHE A 109 -14.62 -0.48 -15.64
CA PHE A 109 -15.92 -1.12 -15.85
C PHE A 109 -16.73 -1.27 -14.55
N SER A 110 -16.05 -1.63 -13.46
CA SER A 110 -16.70 -1.87 -12.17
C SER A 110 -15.70 -1.71 -11.03
N VAL A 111 -16.20 -1.38 -9.85
CA VAL A 111 -15.41 -1.33 -8.63
C VAL A 111 -16.09 -2.14 -7.53
N ARG A 112 -15.31 -2.94 -6.81
CA ARG A 112 -15.75 -3.69 -5.63
C ARG A 112 -14.82 -3.43 -4.46
N THR A 113 -15.40 -3.21 -3.29
CA THR A 113 -14.65 -3.07 -2.03
C THR A 113 -14.90 -4.29 -1.15
N ALA A 114 -13.87 -4.80 -0.50
CA ALA A 114 -13.96 -5.89 0.47
C ALA A 114 -13.02 -5.64 1.65
N SER A 115 -13.40 -6.12 2.84
CA SER A 115 -12.62 -5.98 4.07
C SER A 115 -12.10 -7.33 4.53
N PHE A 116 -10.81 -7.41 4.86
CA PHE A 116 -10.13 -8.65 5.28
C PHE A 116 -9.30 -8.42 6.54
N VAL A 117 -9.15 -9.44 7.40
CA VAL A 117 -8.17 -9.44 8.50
C VAL A 117 -7.07 -10.42 8.14
N CYS A 118 -5.83 -9.93 8.03
CA CYS A 118 -4.71 -10.80 7.69
C CYS A 118 -3.36 -10.17 8.07
N SER A 119 -2.34 -11.00 8.25
CA SER A 119 -0.96 -10.56 8.28
C SER A 119 -0.54 -10.03 6.90
N ILE A 120 0.42 -9.10 6.86
CA ILE A 120 0.88 -8.54 5.58
C ILE A 120 1.50 -9.62 4.67
N SER A 121 2.12 -10.63 5.26
CA SER A 121 2.64 -11.80 4.55
C SER A 121 1.53 -12.73 4.09
N GLY A 122 0.40 -12.82 4.80
CA GLY A 122 -0.76 -13.64 4.42
C GLY A 122 -1.65 -13.01 3.32
N LEU A 123 -1.48 -11.72 3.02
CA LEU A 123 -1.92 -11.13 1.74
C LEU A 123 -1.01 -11.58 0.60
N VAL A 124 -0.89 -12.89 0.41
CA VAL A 124 -0.30 -13.47 -0.82
C VAL A 124 -1.41 -13.57 -1.85
N PHE A 125 -1.54 -12.53 -2.68
CA PHE A 125 -2.30 -12.65 -3.92
C PHE A 125 -1.45 -13.44 -4.90
N HIS A 126 -1.51 -14.77 -4.84
CA HIS A 126 -0.89 -15.57 -5.89
C HIS A 126 -1.64 -15.29 -7.20
N SER A 127 -0.91 -14.81 -8.21
CA SER A 127 -1.34 -14.94 -9.60
C SER A 127 -1.18 -16.41 -10.00
N ILE A 128 -2.06 -17.28 -9.50
CA ILE A 128 -2.06 -18.68 -9.94
C ILE A 128 -2.72 -18.70 -11.31
N GLY A 129 -1.90 -18.75 -12.35
CA GLY A 129 -2.34 -19.24 -13.64
C GLY A 129 -2.67 -20.71 -13.49
N SER A 130 -3.90 -21.04 -13.12
CA SER A 130 -4.54 -22.33 -13.36
C SER A 130 -6.00 -22.27 -12.94
N SER A 131 -6.83 -22.80 -13.81
CA SER A 131 -8.27 -22.95 -13.72
C SER A 131 -8.69 -23.78 -12.49
N SER A 132 -8.93 -23.14 -11.36
CA SER A 132 -9.78 -23.72 -10.30
C SER A 132 -10.27 -22.64 -9.33
N PHE A 133 -11.55 -22.33 -9.52
CA PHE A 133 -12.54 -21.82 -8.57
C PHE A 133 -12.13 -21.85 -7.07
N ALA A 134 -11.72 -20.69 -6.56
CA ALA A 134 -12.17 -20.03 -5.33
C ALA A 134 -11.19 -18.86 -5.05
N PRO A 135 -11.56 -17.59 -5.27
CA PRO A 135 -10.72 -16.51 -4.77
C PRO A 135 -10.80 -16.62 -3.24
N PHE A 136 -9.67 -16.84 -2.59
CA PHE A 136 -9.50 -16.96 -1.13
C PHE A 136 -9.70 -18.36 -0.53
N GLN A 137 -8.78 -19.28 -0.80
CA GLN A 137 -8.16 -20.01 0.32
C GLN A 137 -6.88 -19.27 0.69
N ALA A 138 -6.97 -18.39 1.69
CA ALA A 138 -5.77 -17.90 2.36
C ALA A 138 -5.22 -19.08 3.17
N GLU A 139 -4.24 -19.81 2.63
CA GLU A 139 -3.41 -20.66 3.47
C GLU A 139 -2.66 -19.74 4.44
N ILE A 140 -3.12 -19.73 5.69
CA ILE A 140 -2.55 -18.95 6.79
C ILE A 140 -1.21 -19.60 7.15
N GLY A 141 -0.16 -19.23 6.43
CA GLY A 141 1.21 -19.44 6.88
C GLY A 141 1.45 -18.58 8.13
N ARG A 142 1.60 -19.20 9.29
CA ARG A 142 1.92 -18.52 10.55
C ARG A 142 3.34 -17.97 10.48
N GLN A 143 3.49 -16.73 10.05
CA GLN A 143 4.66 -15.93 10.37
C GLN A 143 4.18 -14.71 11.16
N ALA A 144 4.75 -14.53 12.34
CA ALA A 144 4.35 -13.55 13.35
C ALA A 144 4.47 -12.11 12.85
N ALA A 145 3.49 -11.65 12.10
CA ALA A 145 3.26 -10.25 11.78
C ALA A 145 1.87 -9.89 12.29
N SER A 146 1.77 -8.76 13.00
CA SER A 146 0.52 -8.22 13.55
C SER A 146 -0.62 -8.33 12.52
N GLU A 147 -1.62 -9.16 12.80
CA GLU A 147 -2.84 -9.22 12.01
C GLU A 147 -3.46 -7.81 11.98
N ARG A 148 -3.79 -7.33 10.78
CA ARG A 148 -4.38 -5.99 10.58
C ARG A 148 -5.60 -6.12 9.70
N HIS A 149 -6.54 -5.20 9.87
CA HIS A 149 -7.66 -5.05 8.94
C HIS A 149 -7.16 -4.37 7.67
N TRP A 150 -7.60 -4.85 6.52
CA TRP A 150 -7.29 -4.34 5.20
C TRP A 150 -8.57 -4.05 4.44
N GLU A 151 -8.59 -2.92 3.77
CA GLU A 151 -9.61 -2.56 2.82
C GLU A 151 -9.02 -2.76 1.43
N VAL A 152 -9.60 -3.69 0.68
CA VAL A 152 -9.16 -4.06 -0.66
C VAL A 152 -10.16 -3.51 -1.66
N TYR A 153 -9.68 -2.60 -2.51
CA TYR A 153 -10.40 -2.07 -3.64
C TYR A 153 -10.00 -2.84 -4.89
N ARG A 154 -11.00 -3.29 -5.65
CA ARG A 154 -10.83 -4.05 -6.90
C ARG A 154 -11.45 -3.24 -8.02
N PHE A 155 -10.64 -2.82 -8.99
CA PHE A 155 -11.09 -2.10 -10.18
C PHE A 155 -10.97 -3.04 -11.38
N LEU A 156 -12.10 -3.35 -12.02
CA LEU A 156 -12.11 -4.07 -13.28
C LEU A 156 -11.73 -3.09 -14.39
N LEU A 157 -10.62 -3.37 -15.07
CA LEU A 157 -10.03 -2.51 -16.10
C LEU A 157 -10.41 -3.02 -17.49
N ASP A 158 -10.59 -2.07 -18.40
CA ASP A 158 -10.71 -2.38 -19.82
C ASP A 158 -9.35 -2.71 -20.44
N ASP A 159 -9.28 -3.85 -21.12
CA ASP A 159 -8.09 -4.24 -21.89
C ASP A 159 -8.23 -3.73 -23.33
N SER A 160 -7.92 -2.44 -23.49
CA SER A 160 -8.00 -1.78 -24.79
C SER A 160 -6.83 -2.16 -25.70
N LYS A 161 -7.04 -2.15 -27.02
CA LYS A 161 -5.96 -2.37 -28.00
C LYS A 161 -4.87 -1.28 -27.94
N GLU A 162 -5.23 -0.09 -27.49
CA GLU A 162 -4.34 1.07 -27.37
C GLU A 162 -3.48 1.01 -26.10
N PHE A 163 -3.99 0.35 -25.05
CA PHE A 163 -3.28 0.12 -23.79
C PHE A 163 -3.46 -1.33 -23.33
N PRO A 164 -2.79 -2.29 -24.00
CA PRO A 164 -2.97 -3.70 -23.68
C PRO A 164 -2.38 -4.02 -22.31
N LEU A 165 -3.22 -4.48 -21.40
CA LEU A 165 -2.87 -4.90 -20.05
C LEU A 165 -2.63 -6.40 -19.98
N ALA A 166 -3.37 -7.23 -20.72
CA ALA A 166 -3.19 -8.69 -20.65
C ALA A 166 -1.80 -9.13 -21.13
N SER A 167 -1.27 -8.50 -22.19
CA SER A 167 -0.05 -8.93 -22.87
C SER A 167 1.20 -8.08 -22.58
N SER A 168 1.08 -6.93 -21.91
CA SER A 168 2.21 -6.03 -21.64
C SER A 168 2.50 -5.87 -20.15
N LEU A 169 3.58 -6.50 -19.69
CA LEU A 169 4.10 -6.31 -18.33
C LEU A 169 4.52 -4.85 -18.07
N ALA A 170 5.03 -4.15 -19.10
CA ALA A 170 5.42 -2.75 -18.99
C ALA A 170 4.22 -1.85 -18.68
N ASN A 171 3.08 -2.09 -19.34
CA ASN A 171 1.84 -1.35 -19.09
C ASN A 171 1.30 -1.64 -17.68
N ARG A 172 1.32 -2.91 -17.26
CA ARG A 172 0.95 -3.28 -15.88
C ARG A 172 1.80 -2.55 -14.85
N ASN A 173 3.12 -2.51 -15.05
CA ASN A 173 4.03 -1.80 -14.15
C ASN A 173 3.76 -0.29 -14.16
N CYS A 174 3.47 0.30 -15.32
CA CYS A 174 3.08 1.71 -15.42
C CYS A 174 1.81 2.03 -14.61
N VAL A 175 0.78 1.17 -14.69
CA VAL A 175 -0.45 1.31 -13.90
C VAL A 175 -0.14 1.22 -12.40
N VAL A 176 0.62 0.21 -11.98
CA VAL A 176 1.01 0.03 -10.57
C VAL A 176 1.75 1.27 -10.07
N ASP A 177 2.73 1.77 -10.84
CA ASP A 177 3.54 2.92 -10.45
C ASP A 177 2.72 4.21 -10.39
N ARG A 178 1.83 4.46 -11.37
CA ARG A 178 0.99 5.67 -11.39
C ARG A 178 -0.04 5.66 -10.25
N ALA A 179 -0.71 4.52 -10.04
CA ALA A 179 -1.65 4.36 -8.94
C ALA A 179 -0.94 4.52 -7.59
N ARG A 180 0.22 3.88 -7.40
CA ARG A 180 1.01 4.00 -6.18
C ARG A 180 1.45 5.44 -5.92
N LYS A 181 1.99 6.15 -6.93
CA LYS A 181 2.39 7.56 -6.79
C LYS A 181 1.21 8.45 -6.40
N THR A 182 0.06 8.29 -7.06
CA THR A 182 -1.13 9.10 -6.79
C THR A 182 -1.69 8.85 -5.39
N LEU A 183 -1.82 7.57 -4.97
CA LEU A 183 -2.28 7.17 -3.63
C LEU A 183 -1.34 7.64 -2.49
N MET A 184 -0.06 7.81 -2.81
CA MET A 184 0.95 8.36 -1.89
C MET A 184 1.00 9.89 -1.90
N GLY A 185 0.23 10.56 -2.77
CA GLY A 185 0.24 12.02 -2.92
C GLY A 185 1.44 12.57 -3.69
N CYS A 186 2.14 11.73 -4.46
CA CYS A 186 3.25 12.12 -5.31
C CYS A 186 2.73 12.47 -6.72
N TYR A 187 2.24 13.69 -6.89
CA TYR A 187 1.82 14.21 -8.19
C TYR A 187 3.05 14.75 -8.94
N ASN A 188 3.58 13.96 -9.87
CA ASN A 188 4.46 14.43 -10.94
C ASN A 188 3.67 14.52 -12.24
#